data_AF-A0A7X6WFK2-F1
#
_entry.id   AF-A0A7X6WFK2-F1
#
_cell.length_a   1.000
_cell.length_b   1.000
_cell.length_c   1.000
_cell.angle_alpha   90.00
_cell.angle_beta   90.00
_cell.angle_gamma   90.00
#
_symmetry.space_group_name_H-M   'P 1'
#
loop_
_entity.id
_entity.type
_entity.pdbx_description
1 polymer ?
#
loop_
_entity_poly.entity_id
_entity_poly.type
_entity_poly.pdbx_seq_one_letter_code
_entity_poly.pdbx_strand_id
1 'polypeptide(L)'
;MNLSKKPFIITIIILVAVTGCTNRVKDNGALKESDSVQEVSKVVLDKEVDEVLEEPKEVEKPIGKPRTKIIDPFLENFSSEATAEDLATYIKDNIASAEEEEADNMIQWLIIYHDTINEFDSKMEEEEYRDVFFDEMGGRFNDSKVKNIENENVRNDFITLINSFLTIDLYDGYPVVETDWNGLIPFSSYLSQDFSELIRIRGIHRDYDHYSDDYDIPRMSKDIIILEEIIKNTKSAFIKRGATDLWRSLLYDLLLGSDDLYIDVYGGKRGIAYEPIKELRFMYPDSILKEILEGIFFIRIEEEEDMEEVKKIIEDSIKNKLEFGLTSNNYFNINRIKNQKGEYDLVEMVIPSDTNKQNRINNIIKLNTEEFIQAVANDKEFILEIESRFENDRYIAYRGWIEIIDPMGDNEFIDLFRTLDYIEEKYATLEDYLDADFNFIQEYLGEKHKIEIENLPEFQPSYYGIELYLYEENKLKEYLYLELKDLLQYFTYEKLIEGN
;
A
#
# COMPACT_ATOMS: atom_id res chain seq x y z
N MET A 1 46.01 -8.59 49.30
CA MET A 1 45.28 -9.89 49.41
C MET A 1 44.11 -9.78 48.45
N ASN A 2 43.77 -10.74 47.60
CA ASN A 2 44.38 -11.99 47.22
C ASN A 2 43.75 -12.37 45.87
N LEU A 3 44.57 -12.92 44.97
CA LEU A 3 44.17 -13.44 43.67
C LEU A 3 43.25 -14.67 43.81
N SER A 4 42.28 -14.78 42.90
CA SER A 4 41.74 -16.03 42.33
C SER A 4 40.91 -15.61 41.10
N LYS A 5 41.26 -15.80 39.82
CA LYS A 5 41.83 -16.92 39.02
C LYS A 5 41.01 -18.22 39.03
N LYS A 6 39.97 -18.19 38.16
CA LYS A 6 39.43 -19.28 37.30
C LYS A 6 38.60 -20.40 37.98
N PRO A 7 37.71 -21.13 37.25
CA PRO A 7 37.58 -21.22 35.79
C PRO A 7 36.17 -21.02 35.19
N PHE A 8 36.21 -20.68 33.89
CA PHE A 8 35.25 -21.06 32.85
C PHE A 8 34.66 -22.46 33.09
N ILE A 9 33.34 -22.55 33.19
CA ILE A 9 32.59 -23.80 32.96
C ILE A 9 31.39 -23.44 32.08
N ILE A 10 31.58 -23.56 30.77
CA ILE A 10 30.50 -23.73 29.81
C ILE A 10 29.98 -25.15 30.02
N THR A 11 28.73 -25.30 30.46
CA THR A 11 28.05 -26.59 30.45
C THR A 11 27.02 -26.57 29.32
N ILE A 12 27.44 -27.04 28.15
CA ILE A 12 26.54 -27.45 27.07
C ILE A 12 25.96 -28.80 27.48
N ILE A 13 24.64 -28.89 27.65
CA ILE A 13 23.93 -30.17 27.68
C ILE A 13 23.16 -30.28 26.36
N ILE A 14 23.81 -30.87 25.37
CA ILE A 14 23.13 -31.54 24.26
C ILE A 14 22.91 -32.97 24.70
N LEU A 15 21.64 -33.38 24.79
CA LEU A 15 21.27 -34.79 24.96
C LEU A 15 20.37 -35.18 23.79
N VAL A 16 21.04 -35.56 22.70
CA VAL A 16 20.49 -36.47 21.68
C VAL A 16 20.58 -37.87 22.27
N ALA A 17 19.43 -38.50 22.49
CA ALA A 17 19.34 -39.94 22.69
C ALA A 17 18.21 -40.50 21.82
N VAL A 18 18.59 -40.87 20.61
CA VAL A 18 17.92 -41.91 19.83
C VAL A 18 18.12 -43.23 20.56
N THR A 19 17.03 -43.85 20.99
CA THR A 19 16.94 -45.31 21.09
C THR A 19 15.57 -45.75 20.62
N GLY A 20 15.54 -46.41 19.47
CA GLY A 20 14.41 -47.18 19.00
C GLY A 20 14.34 -48.58 19.64
N CYS A 21 13.49 -49.40 19.00
CA CYS A 21 13.11 -50.79 19.29
C CYS A 21 11.97 -50.92 20.32
N THR A 22 10.91 -51.70 20.10
CA THR A 22 10.49 -52.61 19.02
C THR A 22 9.11 -53.12 19.44
N ASN A 23 8.19 -53.28 18.49
CA ASN A 23 7.38 -54.50 18.38
C ASN A 23 6.77 -54.60 16.96
N ARG A 24 7.42 -55.43 16.12
CA ARG A 24 6.76 -56.22 15.05
C ARG A 24 5.82 -57.23 15.75
N VAL A 25 4.81 -57.86 15.14
CA VAL A 25 4.77 -58.65 13.90
C VAL A 25 3.29 -58.94 13.53
N LYS A 26 2.92 -58.86 12.24
CA LYS A 26 2.38 -59.95 11.38
C LYS A 26 1.64 -59.35 10.17
N ASP A 27 2.22 -59.34 8.97
CA ASP A 27 2.52 -60.42 8.00
C ASP A 27 1.43 -60.63 6.94
N ASN A 28 1.92 -60.84 5.72
CA ASN A 28 1.30 -61.39 4.49
C ASN A 28 0.75 -60.36 3.47
N GLY A 29 1.35 -60.17 2.29
CA GLY A 29 2.52 -60.84 1.73
C GLY A 29 2.87 -60.44 0.28
N ALA A 30 4.08 -60.85 -0.11
CA ALA A 30 4.65 -61.17 -1.43
C ALA A 30 4.49 -60.15 -2.59
N LEU A 31 5.55 -59.41 -2.97
CA LEU A 31 6.67 -59.79 -3.86
C LEU A 31 6.27 -60.24 -5.28
N LYS A 32 6.62 -59.42 -6.28
CA LYS A 32 7.70 -59.74 -7.25
C LYS A 32 8.09 -58.51 -8.09
N GLU A 33 9.38 -58.19 -8.05
CA GLU A 33 10.12 -57.40 -9.03
C GLU A 33 10.14 -58.10 -10.40
N SER A 34 10.17 -57.30 -11.47
CA SER A 34 11.14 -57.53 -12.55
C SER A 34 11.30 -56.28 -13.41
N ASP A 35 12.56 -56.01 -13.74
CA ASP A 35 13.12 -54.95 -14.57
C ASP A 35 12.48 -54.76 -15.95
N SER A 36 12.62 -53.55 -16.49
CA SER A 36 13.34 -53.23 -17.74
C SER A 36 12.62 -52.25 -18.69
N VAL A 37 13.22 -51.06 -18.86
CA VAL A 37 13.70 -50.47 -20.13
C VAL A 37 12.79 -50.47 -21.37
N GLN A 38 12.48 -49.24 -21.80
CA GLN A 38 12.33 -48.68 -23.18
C GLN A 38 11.26 -49.15 -24.19
N GLU A 39 10.90 -48.14 -24.99
CA GLU A 39 10.47 -48.12 -26.40
C GLU A 39 8.98 -48.05 -26.77
N VAL A 40 8.57 -46.83 -27.17
CA VAL A 40 8.01 -46.43 -28.47
C VAL A 40 7.18 -47.47 -29.24
N SER A 41 5.92 -47.15 -29.50
CA SER A 41 5.24 -47.48 -30.76
C SER A 41 4.05 -46.53 -30.96
N LYS A 42 4.09 -45.57 -31.91
CA LYS A 42 3.80 -45.69 -33.35
C LYS A 42 2.43 -46.33 -33.68
N VAL A 43 1.48 -45.45 -33.99
CA VAL A 43 0.60 -45.43 -35.18
C VAL A 43 -0.21 -46.68 -35.52
N VAL A 44 -1.54 -46.51 -35.57
CA VAL A 44 -2.37 -47.06 -36.66
C VAL A 44 -3.18 -45.92 -37.27
N LEU A 45 -2.99 -45.74 -38.56
CA LEU A 45 -3.57 -44.77 -39.48
C LEU A 45 -4.85 -45.34 -40.15
N ASP A 46 -5.55 -44.43 -40.81
CA ASP A 46 -6.46 -44.57 -41.95
C ASP A 46 -7.96 -44.76 -41.70
N LYS A 47 -8.68 -43.64 -41.89
CA LYS A 47 -9.54 -43.49 -43.08
C LYS A 47 -9.62 -42.02 -43.52
N GLU A 48 -9.13 -41.79 -44.74
CA GLU A 48 -9.28 -40.59 -45.57
C GLU A 48 -10.77 -40.22 -45.77
N VAL A 49 -11.09 -38.92 -45.78
CA VAL A 49 -11.97 -38.28 -46.78
C VAL A 49 -11.55 -36.80 -46.94
N ASP A 50 -10.97 -36.53 -48.10
CA ASP A 50 -10.96 -35.32 -48.94
C ASP A 50 -11.06 -33.90 -48.35
N GLU A 51 -10.07 -33.10 -48.76
CA GLU A 51 -9.94 -31.65 -48.66
C GLU A 51 -11.18 -30.88 -49.16
N VAL A 52 -11.70 -30.01 -48.31
CA VAL A 52 -12.30 -28.74 -48.74
C VAL A 52 -11.46 -27.64 -48.10
N LEU A 53 -10.67 -26.95 -48.93
CA LEU A 53 -10.01 -25.71 -48.59
C LEU A 53 -11.09 -24.64 -48.30
N GLU A 54 -11.46 -24.47 -47.03
CA GLU A 54 -12.08 -23.23 -46.58
C GLU A 54 -10.96 -22.19 -46.37
N GLU A 55 -11.06 -21.08 -47.10
CA GLU A 55 -10.28 -19.87 -46.84
C GLU A 55 -10.35 -19.48 -45.35
N PRO A 56 -9.30 -18.86 -44.79
CA PRO A 56 -9.30 -18.47 -43.38
C PRO A 56 -10.49 -17.54 -43.14
N LYS A 57 -11.50 -18.04 -42.43
CA LYS A 57 -12.53 -17.18 -41.85
C LYS A 57 -11.79 -16.16 -41.02
N GLU A 58 -11.90 -14.88 -41.41
CA GLU A 58 -11.58 -13.76 -40.54
C GLU A 58 -12.18 -14.10 -39.18
N VAL A 59 -11.30 -14.32 -38.20
CA VAL A 59 -11.71 -14.33 -36.81
C VAL A 59 -12.24 -12.92 -36.60
N GLU A 60 -13.56 -12.77 -36.60
CA GLU A 60 -14.21 -11.54 -36.16
C GLU A 60 -13.56 -11.22 -34.81
N LYS A 61 -12.74 -10.16 -34.79
CA LYS A 61 -12.24 -9.60 -33.54
C LYS A 61 -13.48 -9.47 -32.64
N PRO A 62 -13.48 -10.01 -31.41
CA PRO A 62 -14.61 -9.81 -30.53
C PRO A 62 -14.84 -8.31 -30.48
N ILE A 63 -15.99 -7.86 -30.98
CA ILE A 63 -16.41 -6.48 -30.90
C ILE A 63 -16.59 -6.25 -29.41
N GLY A 64 -15.54 -5.74 -28.76
CA GLY A 64 -15.60 -5.26 -27.39
C GLY A 64 -16.80 -4.33 -27.35
N LYS A 65 -17.79 -4.65 -26.50
CA LYS A 65 -18.87 -3.70 -26.26
C LYS A 65 -18.19 -2.41 -25.80
N PRO A 66 -18.43 -1.26 -26.44
CA PRO A 66 -17.87 -0.02 -25.95
C PRO A 66 -18.41 0.18 -24.53
N ARG A 67 -17.55 -0.01 -23.52
CA ARG A 67 -17.86 0.38 -22.15
C ARG A 67 -17.96 1.90 -22.17
N THR A 68 -19.07 2.42 -21.67
CA THR A 68 -19.25 3.86 -21.50
C THR A 68 -18.16 4.35 -20.56
N LYS A 69 -17.47 5.46 -20.90
CA LYS A 69 -16.55 6.12 -19.95
C LYS A 69 -17.33 6.32 -18.65
N ILE A 70 -16.85 5.78 -17.54
CA ILE A 70 -17.45 6.01 -16.24
C ILE A 70 -16.97 7.38 -15.80
N ILE A 71 -17.61 8.42 -16.32
CA ILE A 71 -17.42 9.77 -15.81
C ILE A 71 -18.28 9.84 -14.55
N ASP A 72 -17.66 10.13 -13.41
CA ASP A 72 -18.41 10.52 -12.22
C ASP A 72 -19.34 11.69 -12.60
N PRO A 73 -20.66 11.61 -12.36
CA PRO A 73 -21.59 12.68 -12.73
C PRO A 73 -21.18 14.07 -12.21
N PHE A 74 -20.47 14.13 -11.08
CA PHE A 74 -19.89 15.37 -10.58
C PHE A 74 -18.91 15.98 -11.59
N LEU A 75 -18.00 15.17 -12.13
CA LEU A 75 -16.97 15.59 -13.09
C LEU A 75 -17.53 15.99 -14.46
N GLU A 76 -18.74 15.58 -14.83
CA GLU A 76 -19.39 16.04 -16.08
C GLU A 76 -19.61 17.56 -16.11
N ASN A 77 -19.62 18.21 -14.95
CA ASN A 77 -19.76 19.66 -14.83
C ASN A 77 -18.46 20.42 -15.11
N PHE A 78 -17.34 19.72 -15.28
CA PHE A 78 -16.02 20.30 -15.37
C PHE A 78 -15.34 19.96 -16.71
N SER A 79 -14.52 20.87 -17.20
CA SER A 79 -13.59 20.54 -18.28
C SER A 79 -12.47 19.64 -17.78
N SER A 80 -11.80 18.93 -18.69
CA SER A 80 -10.60 18.15 -18.35
C SER A 80 -9.43 18.97 -17.78
N GLU A 81 -9.47 20.29 -17.91
CA GLU A 81 -8.47 21.25 -17.39
C GLU A 81 -8.91 21.88 -16.07
N ALA A 82 -9.98 21.39 -15.43
CA ALA A 82 -10.46 21.95 -14.18
C ALA A 82 -9.40 21.84 -13.07
N THR A 83 -9.40 22.85 -12.20
CA THR A 83 -8.48 22.97 -11.07
C THR A 83 -9.21 22.69 -9.75
N ALA A 84 -8.46 22.49 -8.67
CA ALA A 84 -9.05 22.40 -7.32
C ALA A 84 -9.87 23.65 -6.96
N GLU A 85 -9.46 24.83 -7.44
CA GLU A 85 -10.18 26.09 -7.25
C GLU A 85 -11.56 26.08 -7.95
N ASP A 86 -11.64 25.52 -9.17
CA ASP A 86 -12.90 25.37 -9.89
C ASP A 86 -13.87 24.45 -9.14
N LEU A 87 -13.36 23.32 -8.65
CA LEU A 87 -14.13 22.38 -7.84
C LEU A 87 -14.59 23.03 -6.54
N ALA A 88 -13.70 23.67 -5.78
CA ALA A 88 -14.02 24.34 -4.52
C ALA A 88 -15.09 25.43 -4.70
N THR A 89 -15.04 26.18 -5.79
CA THR A 89 -16.06 27.19 -6.13
C THR A 89 -17.41 26.56 -6.38
N TYR A 90 -17.46 25.51 -7.21
CA TYR A 90 -18.69 24.78 -7.47
C TYR A 90 -19.30 24.19 -6.18
N ILE A 91 -18.46 23.62 -5.31
CA ILE A 91 -18.88 23.03 -4.04
C ILE A 91 -19.53 24.08 -3.14
N LYS A 92 -18.89 25.25 -2.97
CA LYS A 92 -19.45 26.37 -2.18
C LYS A 92 -20.85 26.77 -2.64
N ASP A 93 -21.09 26.72 -3.95
CA ASP A 93 -22.36 27.14 -4.55
C ASP A 93 -23.45 26.06 -4.53
N ASN A 94 -23.08 24.77 -4.54
CA ASN A 94 -24.02 23.68 -4.80
C ASN A 94 -24.19 22.67 -3.67
N ILE A 95 -23.21 22.49 -2.76
CA ILE A 95 -23.23 21.42 -1.75
C ILE A 95 -24.45 21.48 -0.82
N ALA A 96 -24.97 22.68 -0.54
CA ALA A 96 -26.14 22.85 0.32
C ALA A 96 -27.44 22.29 -0.27
N SER A 97 -27.46 21.99 -1.57
CA SER A 97 -28.60 21.39 -2.28
C SER A 97 -28.34 19.95 -2.72
N ALA A 98 -27.13 19.44 -2.49
CA ALA A 98 -26.73 18.08 -2.84
C ALA A 98 -27.32 17.07 -1.84
N GLU A 99 -27.56 15.85 -2.31
CA GLU A 99 -27.80 14.71 -1.41
C GLU A 99 -26.49 14.32 -0.71
N GLU A 100 -26.57 13.64 0.44
CA GLU A 100 -25.41 13.31 1.27
C GLU A 100 -24.28 12.58 0.50
N GLU A 101 -24.63 11.57 -0.29
CA GLU A 101 -23.67 10.81 -1.11
C GLU A 101 -23.02 11.69 -2.19
N GLU A 102 -23.77 12.63 -2.77
CA GLU A 102 -23.25 13.57 -3.75
C GLU A 102 -22.30 14.59 -3.09
N ALA A 103 -22.65 15.08 -1.90
CA ALA A 103 -21.80 15.97 -1.11
C ALA A 103 -20.49 15.29 -0.68
N ASP A 104 -20.54 14.01 -0.29
CA ASP A 104 -19.34 13.21 -0.03
C ASP A 104 -18.46 13.11 -1.28
N ASN A 105 -19.05 12.78 -2.44
CA ASN A 105 -18.32 12.71 -3.71
C ASN A 105 -17.69 14.06 -4.09
N MET A 106 -18.40 15.17 -3.88
CA MET A 106 -17.89 16.52 -4.11
C MET A 106 -16.59 16.79 -3.32
N ILE A 107 -16.59 16.52 -2.01
CA ILE A 107 -15.41 16.75 -1.16
C ILE A 107 -14.30 15.72 -1.43
N GLN A 108 -14.65 14.47 -1.72
CA GLN A 108 -13.70 13.45 -2.16
C GLN A 108 -12.95 13.92 -3.40
N TRP A 109 -13.65 14.41 -4.43
CA TRP A 109 -13.02 14.90 -5.65
C TRP A 109 -12.15 16.12 -5.42
N LEU A 110 -12.57 17.04 -4.55
CA LEU A 110 -11.75 18.17 -4.15
C LEU A 110 -10.40 17.68 -3.58
N ILE A 111 -10.43 16.74 -2.64
CA ILE A 111 -9.21 16.17 -2.03
C ILE A 111 -8.36 15.42 -3.06
N ILE A 112 -8.97 14.66 -3.97
CA ILE A 112 -8.22 13.97 -5.04
C ILE A 112 -7.54 14.95 -5.99
N TYR A 113 -8.17 16.10 -6.26
CA TYR A 113 -7.53 17.17 -7.03
C TYR A 113 -6.45 17.89 -6.21
N HIS A 114 -6.53 17.89 -4.87
CA HIS A 114 -5.47 18.38 -4.01
C HIS A 114 -4.22 17.52 -4.07
N ASP A 115 -4.34 16.21 -4.24
CA ASP A 115 -3.16 15.33 -4.36
C ASP A 115 -2.28 15.66 -5.59
N THR A 116 -2.69 16.63 -6.42
CA THR A 116 -1.97 17.11 -7.61
C THR A 116 -1.22 18.44 -7.40
N ILE A 117 -1.17 18.92 -6.14
CA ILE A 117 -0.53 20.18 -5.70
C ILE A 117 1.01 20.14 -5.68
N ASN A 118 1.64 19.10 -6.25
CA ASN A 118 3.09 19.08 -6.44
C ASN A 118 3.64 20.34 -7.14
N GLU A 119 2.81 21.02 -7.95
CA GLU A 119 3.17 22.29 -8.60
C GLU A 119 3.44 23.43 -7.60
N PHE A 120 2.63 23.58 -6.54
CA PHE A 120 2.86 24.65 -5.57
C PHE A 120 3.98 24.31 -4.59
N ASP A 121 4.12 23.04 -4.19
CA ASP A 121 5.28 22.59 -3.40
C ASP A 121 6.59 22.89 -4.15
N SER A 122 6.63 22.68 -5.47
CA SER A 122 7.79 23.04 -6.30
C SER A 122 8.04 24.56 -6.30
N LYS A 123 6.99 25.38 -6.37
CA LYS A 123 7.11 26.85 -6.30
C LYS A 123 7.62 27.31 -4.93
N MET A 124 7.30 26.61 -3.84
CA MET A 124 7.80 26.93 -2.50
C MET A 124 9.32 26.72 -2.35
N GLU A 125 9.97 25.99 -3.26
CA GLU A 125 11.44 25.94 -3.33
C GLU A 125 12.05 27.24 -3.86
N GLU A 126 11.29 28.02 -4.64
CA GLU A 126 11.73 29.29 -5.20
C GLU A 126 11.79 30.39 -4.12
N GLU A 127 12.84 31.21 -4.20
CA GLU A 127 13.13 32.24 -3.19
C GLU A 127 11.99 33.24 -3.02
N GLU A 128 11.29 33.63 -4.09
CA GLU A 128 10.21 34.62 -4.02
C GLU A 128 8.97 34.12 -3.26
N TYR A 129 8.66 32.82 -3.32
CA TYR A 129 7.53 32.23 -2.57
C TYR A 129 7.92 31.99 -1.12
N ARG A 130 9.14 31.46 -0.91
CA ARG A 130 9.68 31.21 0.43
C ARG A 130 9.80 32.50 1.24
N ASP A 131 10.34 33.56 0.65
CA ASP A 131 10.52 34.84 1.34
C ASP A 131 9.17 35.46 1.69
N VAL A 132 8.18 35.41 0.79
CA VAL A 132 6.82 35.87 1.10
C VAL A 132 6.23 35.08 2.28
N PHE A 133 6.38 33.76 2.29
CA PHE A 133 5.85 32.93 3.38
C PHE A 133 6.53 33.22 4.73
N PHE A 134 7.86 33.32 4.77
CA PHE A 134 8.58 33.57 6.02
C PHE A 134 8.53 35.04 6.46
N ASP A 135 8.79 35.99 5.57
CA ASP A 135 8.94 37.41 5.93
C ASP A 135 7.61 38.13 6.04
N GLU A 136 6.68 37.92 5.10
CA GLU A 136 5.39 38.59 5.13
C GLU A 136 4.39 37.84 6.02
N MET A 137 4.32 36.51 5.91
CA MET A 137 3.35 35.71 6.66
C MET A 137 3.84 35.30 8.04
N GLY A 138 5.16 35.24 8.27
CA GLY A 138 5.76 34.88 9.56
C GLY A 138 5.97 33.38 9.73
N GLY A 139 6.12 32.64 8.62
CA GLY A 139 6.29 31.18 8.63
C GLY A 139 5.00 30.43 8.99
N ARG A 140 3.84 31.05 8.79
CA ARG A 140 2.54 30.38 8.96
C ARG A 140 1.58 30.93 7.93
N PHE A 141 0.87 30.05 7.23
CA PHE A 141 -0.08 30.47 6.22
C PHE A 141 -1.17 31.36 6.84
N ASN A 142 -1.39 32.52 6.23
CA ASN A 142 -2.32 33.53 6.75
C ASN A 142 -2.99 34.31 5.63
N ASP A 143 -4.19 33.89 5.29
CA ASP A 143 -5.05 34.43 4.23
C ASP A 143 -5.20 35.96 4.31
N SER A 144 -5.26 36.50 5.53
CA SER A 144 -5.47 37.93 5.73
C SER A 144 -4.29 38.80 5.25
N LYS A 145 -3.11 38.19 5.11
CA LYS A 145 -1.88 38.84 4.67
C LYS A 145 -1.61 38.70 3.17
N VAL A 146 -2.20 37.71 2.50
CA VAL A 146 -1.99 37.43 1.06
C VAL A 146 -2.22 38.66 0.19
N LYS A 147 -3.26 39.46 0.48
CA LYS A 147 -3.55 40.70 -0.27
C LYS A 147 -2.43 41.76 -0.24
N ASN A 148 -1.49 41.66 0.71
CA ASN A 148 -0.40 42.62 0.86
C ASN A 148 0.85 42.24 0.06
N ILE A 149 0.89 41.03 -0.51
CA ILE A 149 2.02 40.56 -1.33
C ILE A 149 2.15 41.47 -2.56
N GLU A 150 3.35 42.02 -2.74
CA GLU A 150 3.63 42.99 -3.80
C GLU A 150 3.67 42.32 -5.19
N ASN A 151 4.32 41.15 -5.29
CA ASN A 151 4.40 40.39 -6.53
C ASN A 151 3.02 39.82 -6.89
N GLU A 152 2.45 40.27 -8.01
CA GLU A 152 1.11 39.89 -8.44
C GLU A 152 0.98 38.39 -8.76
N ASN A 153 2.02 37.77 -9.33
CA ASN A 153 1.98 36.34 -9.65
C ASN A 153 1.97 35.50 -8.38
N VAL A 154 2.94 35.75 -7.49
CA VAL A 154 3.03 35.06 -6.18
C VAL A 154 1.74 35.28 -5.38
N ARG A 155 1.20 36.51 -5.36
CA ARG A 155 -0.07 36.82 -4.71
C ARG A 155 -1.22 35.99 -5.27
N ASN A 156 -1.35 35.91 -6.59
CA ASN A 156 -2.44 35.17 -7.23
C ASN A 156 -2.35 33.67 -6.93
N ASP A 157 -1.14 33.12 -6.94
CA ASP A 157 -0.91 31.72 -6.60
C ASP A 157 -1.32 31.43 -5.13
N PHE A 158 -0.96 32.30 -4.19
CA PHE A 158 -1.43 32.18 -2.80
C PHE A 158 -2.96 32.37 -2.67
N ILE A 159 -3.59 33.20 -3.50
CA ILE A 159 -5.06 33.32 -3.55
C ILE A 159 -5.69 32.00 -4.03
N THR A 160 -5.09 31.36 -5.04
CA THR A 160 -5.55 30.06 -5.54
C THR A 160 -5.49 28.99 -4.46
N LEU A 161 -4.46 28.98 -3.60
CA LEU A 161 -4.43 28.09 -2.43
C LEU A 161 -5.64 28.29 -1.51
N ILE A 162 -5.92 29.55 -1.10
CA ILE A 162 -7.07 29.87 -0.25
C ILE A 162 -8.37 29.41 -0.91
N ASN A 163 -8.54 29.74 -2.19
CA ASN A 163 -9.79 29.46 -2.90
C ASN A 163 -10.02 27.96 -3.08
N SER A 164 -8.94 27.17 -3.15
CA SER A 164 -8.94 25.72 -3.25
C SER A 164 -9.08 24.99 -1.92
N PHE A 165 -9.20 25.65 -0.77
CA PHE A 165 -9.13 24.98 0.56
C PHE A 165 -7.78 24.29 0.82
N LEU A 166 -6.70 25.02 0.54
CA LEU A 166 -5.34 24.59 0.82
C LEU A 166 -4.69 25.51 1.83
N THR A 167 -3.76 24.95 2.59
CA THR A 167 -2.92 25.65 3.56
C THR A 167 -1.46 25.26 3.36
N ILE A 168 -0.57 25.97 4.05
CA ILE A 168 0.85 25.63 4.10
C ILE A 168 1.25 25.44 5.56
N ASP A 169 1.80 24.26 5.83
CA ASP A 169 2.30 23.86 7.14
C ASP A 169 3.82 23.69 7.09
N LEU A 170 4.47 23.79 8.26
CA LEU A 170 5.93 23.69 8.38
C LEU A 170 6.31 22.39 9.08
N TYR A 171 6.93 21.48 8.33
CA TYR A 171 7.51 20.25 8.84
C TYR A 171 9.04 20.36 8.79
N ASP A 172 9.70 20.31 9.94
CA ASP A 172 11.17 20.47 10.05
C ASP A 172 11.74 21.71 9.36
N GLY A 173 10.94 22.79 9.31
CA GLY A 173 11.31 24.05 8.64
C GLY A 173 11.09 24.07 7.13
N TYR A 174 10.54 22.99 6.56
CA TYR A 174 10.12 22.92 5.16
C TYR A 174 8.62 23.20 5.03
N PRO A 175 8.22 24.18 4.20
CA PRO A 175 6.82 24.42 3.91
C PRO A 175 6.28 23.30 3.02
N VAL A 176 5.15 22.74 3.43
CA VAL A 176 4.41 21.71 2.68
C VAL A 176 2.99 22.19 2.49
N VAL A 177 2.50 22.12 1.25
CA VAL A 177 1.12 22.45 0.95
C VAL A 177 0.22 21.25 1.22
N GLU A 178 -0.87 21.48 1.94
CA GLU A 178 -1.81 20.42 2.30
C GLU A 178 -3.27 20.91 2.27
N THR A 179 -4.20 19.97 2.38
CA THR A 179 -5.63 20.29 2.49
C THR A 179 -5.92 21.06 3.77
N ASP A 180 -6.62 22.20 3.67
CA ASP A 180 -7.15 22.91 4.83
C ASP A 180 -8.39 22.20 5.38
N TRP A 181 -8.15 21.15 6.17
CA TRP A 181 -9.20 20.37 6.83
C TRP A 181 -10.13 21.23 7.70
N ASN A 182 -9.62 22.31 8.31
CA ASN A 182 -10.43 23.24 9.10
C ASN A 182 -11.35 24.08 8.20
N GLY A 183 -10.89 24.45 7.01
CA GLY A 183 -11.69 25.08 5.97
C GLY A 183 -12.83 24.18 5.45
N LEU A 184 -12.72 22.86 5.58
CA LEU A 184 -13.75 21.90 5.18
C LEU A 184 -14.82 21.63 6.27
N ILE A 185 -14.55 21.90 7.55
CA ILE A 185 -15.51 21.71 8.67
C ILE A 185 -16.89 22.37 8.44
N PRO A 186 -17.00 23.59 7.86
CA PRO A 186 -18.30 24.19 7.56
C PRO A 186 -19.23 23.33 6.68
N PHE A 187 -18.69 22.34 5.95
CA PHE A 187 -19.47 21.43 5.12
C PHE A 187 -20.00 20.20 5.85
N SER A 188 -19.59 19.94 7.10
CA SER A 188 -19.94 18.70 7.83
C SER A 188 -21.45 18.45 7.98
N SER A 189 -22.30 19.47 7.90
CA SER A 189 -23.76 19.25 7.97
C SER A 189 -24.36 18.61 6.70
N TYR A 190 -23.59 18.56 5.61
CA TYR A 190 -24.02 18.02 4.32
C TYR A 190 -23.43 16.64 4.02
N LEU A 191 -22.36 16.27 4.73
CA LEU A 191 -21.61 15.05 4.52
C LEU A 191 -22.13 13.91 5.38
N SER A 192 -21.78 12.69 5.01
CA SER A 192 -22.03 11.54 5.88
C SER A 192 -21.35 11.71 7.24
N GLN A 193 -21.88 11.03 8.25
CA GLN A 193 -21.34 11.08 9.61
C GLN A 193 -19.87 10.64 9.64
N ASP A 194 -19.54 9.56 8.93
CA ASP A 194 -18.18 9.02 8.89
C ASP A 194 -17.20 10.01 8.26
N PHE A 195 -17.58 10.64 7.14
CA PHE A 195 -16.71 11.61 6.48
C PHE A 195 -16.55 12.90 7.29
N SER A 196 -17.63 13.37 7.91
CA SER A 196 -17.61 14.52 8.81
C SER A 196 -16.68 14.31 10.01
N GLU A 197 -16.74 13.13 10.64
CA GLU A 197 -15.83 12.79 11.73
C GLU A 197 -14.38 12.69 11.26
N LEU A 198 -14.14 12.11 10.08
CA LEU A 198 -12.81 12.07 9.48
C LEU A 198 -12.22 13.48 9.29
N ILE A 199 -12.97 14.40 8.68
CA ILE A 199 -12.55 15.80 8.48
C ILE A 199 -12.30 16.48 9.83
N ARG A 200 -13.18 16.30 10.81
CA ARG A 200 -13.03 16.86 12.16
C ARG A 200 -11.74 16.38 12.80
N ILE A 201 -11.47 15.07 12.79
CA ILE A 201 -10.28 14.50 13.42
C ILE A 201 -9.02 14.97 12.70
N ARG A 202 -9.01 15.04 11.36
CA ARG A 202 -7.86 15.60 10.61
C ARG A 202 -7.58 17.06 10.94
N GLY A 203 -8.63 17.89 11.03
CA GLY A 203 -8.47 19.30 11.40
C GLY A 203 -7.87 19.50 12.80
N ILE A 204 -8.12 18.57 13.72
CA ILE A 204 -7.55 18.55 15.08
C ILE A 204 -6.16 17.93 15.11
N HIS A 205 -5.91 16.89 14.31
CA HIS A 205 -4.63 16.19 14.29
C HIS A 205 -3.48 17.15 14.00
N ARG A 206 -3.68 18.04 13.04
CA ARG A 206 -2.78 19.17 12.75
C ARG A 206 -2.48 20.05 13.98
N ASP A 207 -3.45 20.24 14.87
CA ASP A 207 -3.28 21.03 16.09
C ASP A 207 -2.53 20.26 17.21
N TYR A 208 -2.50 18.91 17.18
CA TYR A 208 -1.71 18.12 18.13
C TYR A 208 -0.20 18.32 17.92
N ASP A 209 0.23 18.49 16.68
CA ASP A 209 1.65 18.69 16.33
C ASP A 209 2.17 20.08 16.72
N HIS A 210 1.29 21.07 16.82
CA HIS A 210 1.70 22.47 16.89
C HIS A 210 1.65 23.11 18.29
N TYR A 211 0.99 22.53 19.32
CA TYR A 211 0.60 23.33 20.51
C TYR A 211 0.63 22.71 21.91
N SER A 212 1.16 21.52 22.20
CA SER A 212 1.19 21.08 23.61
C SER A 212 2.45 20.36 24.07
N ASP A 213 3.08 20.92 25.09
CA ASP A 213 4.13 20.31 25.94
C ASP A 213 3.66 19.03 26.69
N ASP A 214 2.43 18.56 26.49
CA ASP A 214 1.87 17.30 27.00
C ASP A 214 0.77 16.83 26.02
N TYR A 215 1.03 15.82 25.18
CA TYR A 215 0.02 15.29 24.25
C TYR A 215 -1.23 14.77 24.99
N ASP A 216 -2.42 15.15 24.51
CA ASP A 216 -3.72 14.78 25.06
C ASP A 216 -4.07 13.31 24.75
N ILE A 217 -3.40 12.38 25.45
CA ILE A 217 -3.61 10.93 25.35
C ILE A 217 -5.10 10.54 25.41
N PRO A 218 -5.93 11.07 26.34
CA PRO A 218 -7.36 10.78 26.37
C PRO A 218 -8.10 11.15 25.08
N ARG A 219 -7.82 12.31 24.48
CA ARG A 219 -8.49 12.74 23.26
C ARG A 219 -8.01 11.96 22.04
N MET A 220 -6.70 11.79 21.90
CA MET A 220 -6.09 11.04 20.80
C MET A 220 -6.55 9.58 20.77
N SER A 221 -6.54 8.91 21.93
CA SER A 221 -7.05 7.53 22.04
C SER A 221 -8.54 7.44 21.70
N LYS A 222 -9.36 8.43 22.08
CA LYS A 222 -10.77 8.46 21.67
C LYS A 222 -10.93 8.62 20.16
N ASP A 223 -10.15 9.50 19.53
CA ASP A 223 -10.19 9.71 18.08
C ASP A 223 -9.72 8.45 17.33
N ILE A 224 -8.70 7.73 17.82
CA ILE A 224 -8.27 6.42 17.30
C ILE A 224 -9.43 5.42 17.30
N ILE A 225 -10.20 5.35 18.39
CA ILE A 225 -11.34 4.42 18.50
C ILE A 225 -12.47 4.78 17.55
N ILE A 226 -12.75 6.07 17.35
CA ILE A 226 -13.73 6.52 16.35
C ILE A 226 -13.29 6.09 14.94
N LEU A 227 -12.00 6.24 14.62
CA LEU A 227 -11.49 5.82 13.31
C LEU A 227 -11.54 4.30 13.14
N GLU A 228 -11.27 3.50 14.17
CA GLU A 228 -11.48 2.05 14.10
C GLU A 228 -12.93 1.69 13.76
N GLU A 229 -13.91 2.40 14.33
CA GLU A 229 -15.33 2.20 14.03
C GLU A 229 -15.67 2.59 12.59
N ILE A 230 -15.14 3.72 12.10
CA ILE A 230 -15.33 4.15 10.70
C ILE A 230 -14.76 3.09 9.75
N ILE A 231 -13.51 2.66 9.96
CA ILE A 231 -12.81 1.69 9.09
C ILE A 231 -13.55 0.35 9.02
N LYS A 232 -14.18 -0.07 10.12
CA LYS A 232 -14.95 -1.33 10.20
C LYS A 232 -16.30 -1.26 9.49
N ASN A 233 -16.93 -0.09 9.44
CA ASN A 233 -18.35 0.04 9.08
C ASN A 233 -18.61 0.78 7.76
N THR A 234 -17.71 1.66 7.35
CA THR A 234 -17.92 2.47 6.16
C THR A 234 -17.89 1.62 4.89
N LYS A 235 -18.67 2.02 3.89
CA LYS A 235 -18.69 1.41 2.56
C LYS A 235 -17.87 2.17 1.53
N SER A 236 -17.49 3.41 1.83
CA SER A 236 -16.66 4.22 0.94
C SER A 236 -15.21 3.82 1.12
N ALA A 237 -14.61 3.32 0.03
CA ALA A 237 -13.18 3.01 -0.01
C ALA A 237 -12.32 4.27 0.28
N PHE A 238 -12.78 5.43 -0.17
CA PHE A 238 -12.10 6.71 0.07
C PHE A 238 -12.08 7.07 1.56
N ILE A 239 -13.25 7.04 2.23
CA ILE A 239 -13.34 7.33 3.67
C ILE A 239 -12.54 6.30 4.47
N LYS A 240 -12.65 5.01 4.12
CA LYS A 240 -11.93 3.93 4.81
C LYS A 240 -10.42 4.10 4.72
N ARG A 241 -9.88 4.41 3.54
CA ARG A 241 -8.46 4.73 3.36
C ARG A 241 -8.08 5.96 4.17
N GLY A 242 -8.81 7.07 4.01
CA GLY A 242 -8.53 8.31 4.71
C GLY A 242 -8.52 8.15 6.23
N ALA A 243 -9.42 7.32 6.77
CA ALA A 243 -9.47 6.96 8.17
C ALA A 243 -8.32 6.03 8.59
N THR A 244 -7.93 5.07 7.75
CA THR A 244 -6.78 4.16 8.00
C THR A 244 -5.46 4.92 8.06
N ASP A 245 -5.22 5.84 7.13
CA ASP A 245 -4.02 6.68 7.11
C ASP A 245 -3.95 7.59 8.37
N LEU A 246 -5.08 8.18 8.77
CA LEU A 246 -5.14 9.01 9.97
C LEU A 246 -5.01 8.20 11.25
N TRP A 247 -5.62 7.01 11.30
CA TRP A 247 -5.51 6.09 12.43
C TRP A 247 -4.05 5.67 12.63
N ARG A 248 -3.33 5.36 11.54
CA ARG A 248 -1.91 5.03 11.58
C ARG A 248 -1.10 6.19 12.17
N SER A 249 -1.34 7.40 11.68
CA SER A 249 -0.61 8.60 12.11
C SER A 249 -0.84 8.89 13.59
N LEU A 250 -2.10 8.93 14.04
CA LEU A 250 -2.44 9.14 15.46
C LEU A 250 -1.88 8.04 16.36
N LEU A 251 -1.80 6.80 15.87
CA LEU A 251 -1.22 5.71 16.65
C LEU A 251 0.30 5.86 16.80
N TYR A 252 0.99 6.30 15.75
CA TYR A 252 2.41 6.68 15.85
C TYR A 252 2.60 7.80 16.86
N ASP A 253 1.82 8.87 16.78
CA ASP A 253 1.92 10.00 17.72
C ASP A 253 1.61 9.58 19.15
N LEU A 254 0.61 8.70 19.34
CA LEU A 254 0.25 8.19 20.67
C LEU A 254 1.41 7.37 21.28
N LEU A 255 2.07 6.56 20.47
CA LEU A 255 3.05 5.59 20.95
C LEU A 255 4.47 6.15 20.99
N LEU A 256 4.87 6.94 20.02
CA LEU A 256 6.23 7.49 19.89
C LEU A 256 6.32 8.95 20.37
N GLY A 257 5.22 9.72 20.34
CA GLY A 257 5.26 11.16 20.62
C GLY A 257 6.01 11.96 19.55
N SER A 258 6.07 13.29 19.66
CA SER A 258 6.94 14.09 18.78
C SER A 258 8.39 13.66 18.90
N ASP A 259 9.12 13.68 17.79
CA ASP A 259 10.55 13.35 17.72
C ASP A 259 10.91 12.05 18.48
N ASP A 260 9.98 11.10 18.51
CA ASP A 260 10.08 9.83 19.22
C ASP A 260 10.35 9.93 20.74
N LEU A 261 9.95 11.02 21.38
CA LEU A 261 10.17 11.30 22.82
C LEU A 261 9.64 10.20 23.76
N TYR A 262 8.67 9.40 23.32
CA TYR A 262 8.10 8.33 24.12
C TYR A 262 8.83 7.00 23.98
N ILE A 263 9.86 6.85 23.14
CA ILE A 263 10.62 5.58 23.09
C ILE A 263 11.17 5.21 24.48
N ASP A 264 11.71 6.20 25.21
CA ASP A 264 12.28 6.02 26.56
C ASP A 264 11.23 5.52 27.58
N VAL A 265 9.95 5.81 27.31
CA VAL A 265 8.82 5.44 28.17
C VAL A 265 8.71 3.92 28.27
N TYR A 266 9.00 3.20 27.18
CA TYR A 266 8.98 1.75 27.12
C TYR A 266 10.26 1.13 27.67
N GLY A 267 11.43 1.70 27.35
CA GLY A 267 12.75 1.19 27.76
C GLY A 267 12.99 1.12 29.27
N GLY A 268 12.24 1.89 30.06
CA GLY A 268 12.28 1.80 31.54
C GLY A 268 10.95 1.41 32.18
N LYS A 269 9.85 1.31 31.42
CA LYS A 269 8.46 1.35 31.93
C LYS A 269 8.25 2.52 32.89
N ARG A 270 8.73 3.70 32.48
CA ARG A 270 8.84 4.94 33.25
C ARG A 270 8.33 6.11 32.40
N GLY A 271 8.19 7.29 32.97
CA GLY A 271 7.70 8.47 32.25
C GLY A 271 6.21 8.73 32.47
N ILE A 272 5.81 10.00 32.31
CA ILE A 272 4.45 10.46 32.63
C ILE A 272 3.38 9.87 31.70
N ALA A 273 3.76 9.51 30.47
CA ALA A 273 2.87 8.95 29.46
C ALA A 273 2.65 7.42 29.62
N TYR A 274 3.55 6.69 30.28
CA TYR A 274 3.52 5.20 30.31
C TYR A 274 2.22 4.63 30.87
N GLU A 275 1.86 5.02 32.10
CA GLU A 275 0.67 4.46 32.76
C GLU A 275 -0.63 4.88 32.05
N PRO A 276 -0.83 6.15 31.65
CA PRO A 276 -2.00 6.52 30.85
C PRO A 276 -2.15 5.72 29.56
N ILE A 277 -1.08 5.54 28.76
CA ILE A 277 -1.12 4.75 27.52
C ILE A 277 -1.42 3.27 27.85
N LYS A 278 -0.80 2.73 28.90
CA LYS A 278 -1.03 1.36 29.33
C LYS A 278 -2.44 1.09 29.83
N GLU A 279 -3.09 2.08 30.43
CA GLU A 279 -4.47 1.98 30.91
C GLU A 279 -5.49 1.92 29.76
N LEU A 280 -5.16 2.45 28.57
CA LEU A 280 -6.04 2.42 27.38
C LEU A 280 -6.52 1.01 27.02
N ARG A 281 -5.66 -0.01 27.22
CA ARG A 281 -6.00 -1.42 26.95
C ARG A 281 -7.19 -1.95 27.77
N PHE A 282 -7.45 -1.32 28.93
CA PHE A 282 -8.57 -1.67 29.79
C PHE A 282 -9.79 -0.78 29.52
N MET A 283 -9.58 0.44 29.05
CA MET A 283 -10.67 1.35 28.66
C MET A 283 -11.32 0.94 27.35
N TYR A 284 -10.53 0.39 26.43
CA TYR A 284 -10.97 -0.05 25.11
C TYR A 284 -10.71 -1.56 24.93
N PRO A 285 -11.45 -2.44 25.62
CA PRO A 285 -11.14 -3.87 25.69
C PRO A 285 -11.33 -4.65 24.38
N ASP A 286 -12.08 -4.07 23.44
CA ASP A 286 -12.48 -4.67 22.16
C ASP A 286 -11.85 -3.96 20.95
N SER A 287 -10.85 -3.10 21.18
CA SER A 287 -10.19 -2.32 20.13
C SER A 287 -8.90 -2.95 19.61
N ILE A 288 -8.52 -2.54 18.40
CA ILE A 288 -7.24 -2.91 17.79
C ILE A 288 -6.10 -2.21 18.54
N LEU A 289 -6.33 -0.98 19.01
CA LEU A 289 -5.42 -0.26 19.89
C LEU A 289 -4.97 -1.13 21.07
N LYS A 290 -5.88 -1.85 21.74
CA LYS A 290 -5.50 -2.78 22.81
C LYS A 290 -4.56 -3.87 22.31
N GLU A 291 -4.85 -4.50 21.18
CA GLU A 291 -4.03 -5.60 20.65
C GLU A 291 -2.59 -5.14 20.39
N ILE A 292 -2.44 -3.93 19.85
CA ILE A 292 -1.12 -3.32 19.59
C ILE A 292 -0.41 -3.01 20.89
N LEU A 293 -1.10 -2.36 21.84
CA LEU A 293 -0.55 -2.05 23.16
C LEU A 293 -0.10 -3.32 23.91
N GLU A 294 -0.90 -4.38 23.86
CA GLU A 294 -0.52 -5.67 24.45
C GLU A 294 0.75 -6.21 23.78
N GLY A 295 0.83 -6.20 22.45
CA GLY A 295 2.03 -6.57 21.69
C GLY A 295 3.28 -5.81 22.16
N ILE A 296 3.18 -4.50 22.34
CA ILE A 296 4.29 -3.63 22.74
C ILE A 296 4.68 -3.86 24.21
N PHE A 297 3.73 -3.91 25.14
CA PHE A 297 4.04 -3.97 26.58
C PHE A 297 4.61 -5.32 27.07
N PHE A 298 4.43 -6.39 26.30
CA PHE A 298 5.00 -7.70 26.59
C PHE A 298 6.44 -7.86 26.10
N ILE A 299 6.99 -6.88 25.39
CA ILE A 299 8.40 -6.86 25.01
C ILE A 299 9.25 -6.70 26.28
N ARG A 300 10.22 -7.60 26.44
CA ARG A 300 11.25 -7.50 27.47
C ARG A 300 12.40 -6.70 26.89
N ILE A 301 12.39 -5.40 27.13
CA ILE A 301 13.53 -4.55 26.81
C ILE A 301 14.59 -4.82 27.88
N GLU A 302 15.69 -5.48 27.51
CA GLU A 302 16.84 -5.62 28.42
C GLU A 302 17.47 -4.22 28.64
N GLU A 303 18.00 -3.93 29.84
CA GLU A 303 18.42 -2.57 30.28
C GLU A 303 19.45 -1.84 29.38
N GLU A 304 19.95 -2.48 28.32
CA GLU A 304 20.92 -1.94 27.35
C GLU A 304 20.44 -2.02 25.88
N GLU A 305 19.16 -2.33 25.61
CA GLU A 305 18.63 -2.38 24.23
C GLU A 305 18.64 -1.01 23.52
N ASP A 306 18.91 -1.07 22.22
CA ASP A 306 18.99 0.06 21.30
C ASP A 306 17.60 0.71 21.17
N MET A 307 17.50 2.02 21.38
CA MET A 307 16.25 2.77 21.23
C MET A 307 15.65 2.60 19.82
N GLU A 308 16.53 2.37 18.85
CA GLU A 308 16.16 2.04 17.47
C GLU A 308 15.44 0.69 17.35
N GLU A 309 15.80 -0.30 18.18
CA GLU A 309 15.13 -1.61 18.20
C GLU A 309 13.71 -1.48 18.77
N VAL A 310 13.52 -0.68 19.82
CA VAL A 310 12.19 -0.40 20.38
C VAL A 310 11.29 0.31 19.37
N LYS A 311 11.82 1.36 18.72
CA LYS A 311 11.12 2.08 17.65
C LYS A 311 10.67 1.14 16.55
N LYS A 312 11.62 0.33 16.05
CA LYS A 312 11.36 -0.64 14.99
C LYS A 312 10.26 -1.64 15.38
N ILE A 313 10.23 -2.13 16.61
CA ILE A 313 9.18 -3.06 17.03
C ILE A 313 7.79 -2.39 17.05
N ILE A 314 7.72 -1.12 17.49
CA ILE A 314 6.46 -0.35 17.46
C ILE A 314 6.02 -0.16 15.99
N GLU A 315 6.91 0.28 15.13
CA GLU A 315 6.67 0.43 13.68
C GLU A 315 6.21 -0.89 13.04
N ASP A 316 6.92 -1.98 13.29
CA ASP A 316 6.57 -3.30 12.79
C ASP A 316 5.19 -3.76 13.32
N SER A 317 4.88 -3.49 14.59
CA SER A 317 3.57 -3.84 15.18
C SER A 317 2.41 -3.10 14.53
N ILE A 318 2.60 -1.82 14.19
CA ILE A 318 1.60 -1.01 13.49
C ILE A 318 1.50 -1.46 12.02
N LYS A 319 2.64 -1.59 11.34
CA LYS A 319 2.72 -1.98 9.93
C LYS A 319 2.06 -3.34 9.69
N ASN A 320 2.38 -4.34 10.50
CA ASN A 320 1.82 -5.69 10.37
C ASN A 320 0.29 -5.71 10.50
N LYS A 321 -0.31 -4.78 11.26
CA LYS A 321 -1.78 -4.65 11.37
C LYS A 321 -2.43 -3.99 10.16
N LEU A 322 -1.64 -3.29 9.34
CA LEU A 322 -2.12 -2.58 8.16
C LEU A 322 -1.91 -3.37 6.87
N GLU A 323 -1.03 -4.38 6.85
CA GLU A 323 -0.73 -5.19 5.66
C GLU A 323 -1.98 -5.73 4.96
N PHE A 324 -3.02 -6.11 5.69
CA PHE A 324 -4.27 -6.64 5.12
C PHE A 324 -5.51 -5.92 5.62
N GLY A 325 -5.32 -4.65 6.01
CA GLY A 325 -6.32 -3.84 6.68
C GLY A 325 -6.55 -4.22 8.13
N LEU A 326 -7.09 -3.26 8.87
CA LEU A 326 -7.27 -3.31 10.32
C LEU A 326 -8.14 -4.44 10.85
N THR A 327 -8.99 -5.01 10.01
CA THR A 327 -9.89 -6.10 10.41
C THR A 327 -9.32 -7.49 10.16
N SER A 328 -8.15 -7.56 9.51
CA SER A 328 -7.48 -8.80 9.17
C SER A 328 -6.40 -9.16 10.20
N ASN A 329 -6.20 -10.47 10.36
CA ASN A 329 -5.05 -11.04 11.08
C ASN A 329 -4.11 -11.78 10.12
N ASN A 330 -4.26 -11.53 8.82
CA ASN A 330 -3.34 -12.05 7.82
C ASN A 330 -2.04 -11.24 7.87
N TYR A 331 -0.94 -11.86 7.48
CA TYR A 331 0.38 -11.21 7.41
C TYR A 331 1.27 -11.97 6.44
N PHE A 332 2.42 -11.39 6.09
CA PHE A 332 3.41 -12.06 5.24
C PHE A 332 4.68 -12.46 6.00
N ASN A 333 5.37 -13.43 5.43
CA ASN A 333 6.79 -13.64 5.68
C ASN A 333 7.52 -13.68 4.34
N ILE A 334 8.73 -13.13 4.32
CA ILE A 334 9.65 -13.26 3.19
C ILE A 334 10.78 -14.16 3.65
N ASN A 335 10.87 -15.34 3.03
CA ASN A 335 11.83 -16.36 3.38
C ASN A 335 12.89 -16.49 2.28
N ARG A 336 14.17 -16.33 2.63
CA ARG A 336 15.30 -16.54 1.71
C ARG A 336 15.55 -18.04 1.52
N ILE A 337 15.33 -18.52 0.30
CA ILE A 337 15.53 -19.90 -0.12
C ILE A 337 16.86 -20.00 -0.87
N LYS A 338 17.71 -20.96 -0.48
CA LYS A 338 18.94 -21.28 -1.19
C LYS A 338 18.76 -22.55 -2.01
N ASN A 339 19.11 -22.49 -3.29
CA ASN A 339 19.17 -23.66 -4.16
C ASN A 339 20.61 -23.86 -4.70
N GLN A 340 20.82 -24.83 -5.58
CA GLN A 340 22.17 -25.13 -6.11
C GLN A 340 22.75 -24.02 -7.00
N LYS A 341 21.89 -23.16 -7.54
CA LYS A 341 22.19 -22.19 -8.59
C LYS A 341 22.02 -20.75 -8.12
N GLY A 342 21.52 -20.49 -6.92
CA GLY A 342 21.27 -19.14 -6.46
C GLY A 342 20.46 -19.08 -5.17
N GLU A 343 20.12 -17.86 -4.80
CA GLU A 343 19.30 -17.55 -3.63
C GLU A 343 18.12 -16.68 -4.07
N TYR A 344 16.93 -16.96 -3.54
CA TYR A 344 15.75 -16.14 -3.84
C TYR A 344 14.86 -15.94 -2.63
N ASP A 345 14.25 -14.76 -2.54
CA ASP A 345 13.16 -14.50 -1.62
C ASP A 345 11.86 -15.16 -2.10
N LEU A 346 11.17 -15.84 -1.20
CA LEU A 346 9.82 -16.35 -1.41
C LEU A 346 8.87 -15.66 -0.44
N VAL A 347 7.85 -14.99 -0.98
CA VAL A 347 6.74 -14.43 -0.21
C VAL A 347 5.79 -15.57 0.20
N GLU A 348 5.48 -15.65 1.49
CA GLU A 348 4.49 -16.57 2.04
C GLU A 348 3.44 -15.80 2.83
N MET A 349 2.19 -15.92 2.40
CA MET A 349 1.05 -15.39 3.13
C MET A 349 0.71 -16.32 4.29
N VAL A 350 0.31 -15.74 5.42
CA VAL A 350 -0.27 -16.46 6.55
C VAL A 350 -1.72 -16.02 6.72
N ILE A 351 -2.64 -16.99 6.71
CA ILE A 351 -4.08 -16.77 6.88
C ILE A 351 -4.53 -17.65 8.04
N PRO A 352 -4.39 -17.19 9.30
CA PRO A 352 -4.63 -18.03 10.47
C PRO A 352 -6.04 -18.63 10.53
N SER A 353 -7.02 -17.92 9.96
CA SER A 353 -8.41 -18.36 9.88
C SER A 353 -8.68 -19.42 8.80
N ASP A 354 -7.84 -19.55 7.78
CA ASP A 354 -8.01 -20.50 6.66
C ASP A 354 -6.68 -21.03 6.11
N THR A 355 -6.14 -22.04 6.79
CA THR A 355 -4.91 -22.73 6.37
C THR A 355 -5.03 -23.39 4.99
N ASN A 356 -6.24 -23.77 4.55
CA ASN A 356 -6.41 -24.38 3.23
C ASN A 356 -6.24 -23.34 2.12
N LYS A 357 -6.84 -22.15 2.30
CA LYS A 357 -6.64 -21.02 1.39
C LYS A 357 -5.19 -20.55 1.40
N GLN A 358 -4.58 -20.45 2.57
CA GLN A 358 -3.15 -20.15 2.72
C GLN A 358 -2.27 -21.07 1.86
N ASN A 359 -2.47 -22.39 1.93
CA ASN A 359 -1.69 -23.35 1.18
C ASN A 359 -1.86 -23.21 -0.35
N ARG A 360 -3.07 -22.87 -0.82
CA ARG A 360 -3.33 -22.65 -2.25
C ARG A 360 -2.63 -21.38 -2.74
N ILE A 361 -2.77 -20.28 -2.02
CA ILE A 361 -2.12 -19.01 -2.34
C ILE A 361 -0.60 -19.15 -2.34
N ASN A 362 -0.01 -19.73 -1.30
CA ASN A 362 1.45 -19.89 -1.24
C ASN A 362 1.98 -20.82 -2.34
N ASN A 363 1.17 -21.79 -2.79
CA ASN A 363 1.53 -22.61 -3.95
C ASN A 363 1.49 -21.80 -5.26
N ILE A 364 0.51 -20.91 -5.44
CA ILE A 364 0.45 -19.99 -6.59
C ILE A 364 1.68 -19.07 -6.61
N ILE A 365 2.03 -18.48 -5.46
CA ILE A 365 3.19 -17.61 -5.32
C ILE A 365 4.47 -18.34 -5.68
N LYS A 366 4.68 -19.50 -5.06
CA LYS A 366 5.85 -20.33 -5.30
C LYS A 366 6.00 -20.69 -6.78
N LEU A 367 4.93 -21.17 -7.42
CA LEU A 367 4.99 -21.56 -8.83
C LEU A 367 5.35 -20.38 -9.72
N ASN A 368 4.77 -19.20 -9.48
CA ASN A 368 5.08 -18.01 -10.29
C ASN A 368 6.54 -17.55 -10.12
N THR A 369 7.06 -17.55 -8.90
CA THR A 369 8.47 -17.23 -8.63
C THR A 369 9.41 -18.23 -9.30
N GLU A 370 9.13 -19.54 -9.18
CA GLU A 370 9.93 -20.59 -9.81
C GLU A 370 9.88 -20.50 -11.34
N GLU A 371 8.71 -20.24 -11.94
CA GLU A 371 8.55 -20.02 -13.38
C GLU A 371 9.32 -18.80 -13.88
N PHE A 372 9.28 -17.68 -13.14
CA PHE A 372 10.03 -16.48 -13.48
C PHE A 372 11.54 -16.73 -13.46
N ILE A 373 12.07 -17.31 -12.37
CA ILE A 373 13.49 -17.67 -12.26
C ILE A 373 13.90 -18.60 -13.41
N GLN A 374 13.08 -19.61 -13.70
CA GLN A 374 13.35 -20.57 -14.78
C GLN A 374 13.35 -19.90 -16.17
N ALA A 375 12.55 -18.86 -16.38
CA ALA A 375 12.49 -18.13 -17.65
C ALA A 375 13.74 -17.25 -17.88
N VAL A 376 14.25 -16.60 -16.82
CA VAL A 376 15.28 -15.56 -16.98
C VAL A 376 16.69 -16.00 -16.54
N ALA A 377 16.80 -16.86 -15.53
CA ALA A 377 18.05 -17.26 -14.91
C ALA A 377 18.38 -18.76 -15.10
N ASN A 378 17.79 -19.41 -16.11
CA ASN A 378 17.94 -20.86 -16.32
C ASN A 378 19.41 -21.31 -16.30
N ASP A 379 19.76 -22.18 -15.35
CA ASP A 379 21.10 -22.73 -15.07
C ASP A 379 22.21 -21.72 -14.69
N LYS A 380 21.91 -20.43 -14.58
CA LYS A 380 22.86 -19.36 -14.22
C LYS A 380 22.93 -19.15 -12.71
N GLU A 381 24.00 -18.50 -12.24
CA GLU A 381 24.04 -18.00 -10.86
C GLU A 381 23.13 -16.77 -10.73
N PHE A 382 22.34 -16.70 -9.65
CA PHE A 382 21.40 -15.59 -9.48
C PHE A 382 21.08 -15.27 -8.02
N ILE A 383 20.63 -14.04 -7.81
CA ILE A 383 20.03 -13.56 -6.56
C ILE A 383 18.71 -12.86 -6.92
N LEU A 384 17.59 -13.33 -6.36
CA LEU A 384 16.29 -12.65 -6.47
C LEU A 384 15.89 -12.08 -5.11
N GLU A 385 15.66 -10.78 -5.07
CA GLU A 385 15.12 -10.08 -3.89
C GLU A 385 13.70 -9.64 -4.19
N ILE A 386 12.81 -9.76 -3.19
CA ILE A 386 11.41 -9.34 -3.34
C ILE A 386 11.07 -8.34 -2.24
N GLU A 387 10.50 -7.21 -2.64
CA GLU A 387 9.92 -6.20 -1.75
C GLU A 387 8.42 -6.08 -2.00
N SER A 388 7.64 -5.96 -0.92
CA SER A 388 6.23 -5.58 -1.03
C SER A 388 6.13 -4.08 -1.30
N ARG A 389 5.15 -3.71 -2.13
CA ARG A 389 4.99 -2.34 -2.65
C ARG A 389 3.62 -1.77 -2.41
N PHE A 390 2.60 -2.61 -2.34
CA PHE A 390 1.24 -2.21 -2.03
C PHE A 390 0.47 -3.37 -1.44
N GLU A 391 -0.29 -3.10 -0.37
CA GLU A 391 -1.16 -4.08 0.25
C GLU A 391 -2.49 -3.43 0.66
N ASN A 392 -3.58 -4.17 0.48
CA ASN A 392 -4.89 -3.82 1.00
C ASN A 392 -5.69 -5.09 1.31
N ASP A 393 -6.99 -4.92 1.57
CA ASP A 393 -7.91 -6.02 1.89
C ASP A 393 -8.10 -7.05 0.76
N ARG A 394 -7.55 -6.86 -0.45
CA ARG A 394 -7.73 -7.76 -1.60
C ARG A 394 -6.46 -8.09 -2.39
N TYR A 395 -5.63 -7.08 -2.61
CA TYR A 395 -4.47 -7.12 -3.48
C TYR A 395 -3.18 -7.01 -2.70
N ILE A 396 -2.18 -7.65 -3.26
CA ILE A 396 -0.81 -7.63 -2.77
C ILE A 396 0.07 -7.43 -3.98
N ALA A 397 0.77 -6.31 -4.03
CA ALA A 397 1.68 -6.00 -5.11
C ALA A 397 3.11 -6.01 -4.60
N TYR A 398 3.98 -6.71 -5.32
CA TYR A 398 5.39 -6.80 -4.97
C TYR A 398 6.27 -6.67 -6.21
N ARG A 399 7.46 -6.15 -5.96
CA ARG A 399 8.53 -6.03 -6.93
C ARG A 399 9.60 -7.07 -6.60
N GLY A 400 9.93 -7.90 -7.58
CA GLY A 400 11.11 -8.73 -7.57
C GLY A 400 12.22 -8.09 -8.39
N TRP A 401 13.45 -8.17 -7.92
CA TRP A 401 14.64 -7.77 -8.67
C TRP A 401 15.60 -8.95 -8.70
N ILE A 402 15.84 -9.49 -9.90
CA ILE A 402 16.77 -10.60 -10.09
C ILE A 402 18.08 -10.10 -10.69
N GLU A 403 19.16 -10.36 -9.98
CA GLU A 403 20.53 -10.23 -10.44
C GLU A 403 21.00 -11.58 -10.98
N ILE A 404 21.39 -11.61 -12.25
CA ILE A 404 21.94 -12.79 -12.93
C ILE A 404 23.44 -12.58 -13.12
N ILE A 405 24.23 -13.51 -12.59
CA ILE A 405 25.69 -13.44 -12.58
C ILE A 405 26.23 -14.34 -13.70
N ASP A 406 26.87 -13.74 -14.71
CA ASP A 406 27.59 -14.48 -15.75
C ASP A 406 28.87 -15.12 -15.17
N PRO A 407 29.32 -16.29 -15.66
CA PRO A 407 30.66 -16.83 -15.40
C PRO A 407 31.85 -15.85 -15.49
N MET A 408 31.73 -14.75 -16.24
CA MET A 408 32.73 -13.69 -16.38
C MET A 408 32.65 -12.62 -15.27
N GLY A 409 31.61 -12.65 -14.43
CA GLY A 409 31.37 -11.70 -13.34
C GLY A 409 30.58 -10.46 -13.75
N ASP A 410 29.98 -10.45 -14.94
CA ASP A 410 29.05 -9.40 -15.36
C ASP A 410 27.64 -9.68 -14.81
N ASN A 411 26.91 -8.62 -14.45
CA ASN A 411 25.59 -8.72 -13.84
C ASN A 411 24.51 -8.20 -14.81
N GLU A 412 23.46 -9.00 -15.01
CA GLU A 412 22.23 -8.59 -15.71
C GLU A 412 21.10 -8.47 -14.69
N PHE A 413 20.34 -7.38 -14.76
CA PHE A 413 19.24 -7.09 -13.83
C PHE A 413 17.91 -7.14 -14.56
N ILE A 414 16.95 -7.85 -13.99
CA ILE A 414 15.58 -7.96 -14.52
C ILE A 414 14.60 -7.72 -13.38
N ASP A 415 13.64 -6.83 -13.59
CA ASP A 415 12.56 -6.58 -12.64
C ASP A 415 11.35 -7.46 -12.94
N LEU A 416 10.62 -7.81 -11.88
CA LEU A 416 9.38 -8.57 -11.86
C LEU A 416 8.33 -7.74 -11.11
N PHE A 417 7.18 -7.44 -11.71
CA PHE A 417 6.08 -6.80 -11.01
C PHE A 417 4.86 -7.72 -11.01
N ARG A 418 4.31 -7.96 -9.82
CA ARG A 418 3.17 -8.86 -9.65
C ARG A 418 2.17 -8.26 -8.70
N THR A 419 0.90 -8.30 -9.10
CA THR A 419 -0.24 -7.98 -8.25
C THR A 419 -1.08 -9.24 -8.07
N LEU A 420 -1.09 -9.80 -6.86
CA LEU A 420 -1.87 -10.97 -6.47
C LEU A 420 -3.22 -10.53 -5.93
N ASP A 421 -4.31 -11.00 -6.55
CA ASP A 421 -5.64 -10.99 -5.95
C ASP A 421 -5.77 -12.23 -5.07
N TYR A 422 -5.64 -12.05 -3.77
CA TYR A 422 -5.69 -13.19 -2.85
C TYR A 422 -7.12 -13.60 -2.52
N ILE A 423 -8.13 -12.82 -2.91
CA ILE A 423 -9.54 -13.20 -2.80
C ILE A 423 -9.87 -14.22 -3.89
N GLU A 424 -9.52 -13.90 -5.13
CA GLU A 424 -9.71 -14.75 -6.32
C GLU A 424 -8.62 -15.83 -6.48
N GLU A 425 -7.56 -15.79 -5.66
CA GLU A 425 -6.45 -16.74 -5.67
C GLU A 425 -5.74 -16.78 -7.04
N LYS A 426 -5.44 -15.60 -7.62
CA LYS A 426 -4.71 -15.48 -8.89
C LYS A 426 -3.93 -14.17 -8.99
N TYR A 427 -2.89 -14.15 -9.81
CA TYR A 427 -2.30 -12.88 -10.25
C TYR A 427 -3.30 -12.12 -11.11
N ALA A 428 -3.64 -10.91 -10.69
CA ALA A 428 -4.49 -10.02 -11.45
C ALA A 428 -3.73 -9.54 -12.69
N THR A 429 -4.41 -9.51 -13.83
CA THR A 429 -3.98 -8.70 -14.96
C THR A 429 -4.51 -7.28 -14.80
N LEU A 430 -3.99 -6.33 -15.59
CA LEU A 430 -4.56 -4.97 -15.59
C LEU A 430 -6.03 -4.98 -16.04
N GLU A 431 -6.43 -5.92 -16.91
CA GLU A 431 -7.84 -6.11 -17.28
C GLU A 431 -8.70 -6.56 -16.11
N ASP A 432 -8.20 -7.51 -15.30
CA ASP A 432 -8.89 -7.97 -14.09
C ASP A 432 -9.04 -6.82 -13.08
N TYR A 433 -7.97 -6.04 -12.89
CA TYR A 433 -7.92 -4.95 -11.91
C TYR A 433 -8.86 -3.79 -12.27
N LEU A 434 -8.78 -3.32 -13.51
CA LEU A 434 -9.58 -2.19 -13.99
C LEU A 434 -11.00 -2.61 -14.38
N ASP A 435 -11.26 -3.92 -14.47
CA ASP A 435 -12.45 -4.48 -15.11
C ASP A 435 -12.63 -3.80 -16.49
N ALA A 436 -11.63 -3.93 -17.36
CA ALA A 436 -11.61 -3.35 -18.70
C ALA A 436 -10.91 -4.29 -19.67
N ASP A 437 -11.29 -4.26 -20.95
CA ASP A 437 -10.60 -5.04 -21.96
C ASP A 437 -9.32 -4.34 -22.44
N PHE A 438 -8.41 -5.12 -23.02
CA PHE A 438 -7.14 -4.65 -23.55
C PHE A 438 -7.30 -3.52 -24.58
N ASN A 439 -8.35 -3.56 -25.42
CA ASN A 439 -8.57 -2.53 -26.42
C ASN A 439 -8.86 -1.17 -25.77
N PHE A 440 -9.67 -1.16 -24.70
CA PHE A 440 -9.96 0.05 -23.95
C PHE A 440 -8.70 0.62 -23.28
N ILE A 441 -7.89 -0.24 -22.65
CA ILE A 441 -6.63 0.17 -22.02
C ILE A 441 -5.66 0.72 -23.07
N GLN A 442 -5.52 0.04 -24.21
CA GLN A 442 -4.68 0.47 -25.32
C GLN A 442 -5.14 1.82 -25.91
N GLU A 443 -6.45 2.00 -26.10
CA GLU A 443 -7.03 3.27 -26.56
C GLU A 443 -6.74 4.39 -25.58
N TYR A 444 -6.95 4.18 -24.28
CA TYR A 444 -6.64 5.16 -23.23
C TYR A 444 -5.17 5.57 -23.27
N LEU A 445 -4.24 4.61 -23.27
CA LEU A 445 -2.80 4.89 -23.29
C LEU A 445 -2.36 5.60 -24.59
N GLY A 446 -2.93 5.20 -25.73
CA GLY A 446 -2.67 5.83 -27.03
C GLY A 446 -3.20 7.26 -27.13
N GLU A 447 -4.41 7.52 -26.61
CA GLU A 447 -5.02 8.84 -26.64
C GLU A 447 -4.36 9.80 -25.65
N LYS A 448 -4.18 9.37 -24.40
CA LYS A 448 -3.73 10.24 -23.29
C LYS A 448 -2.22 10.32 -23.18
N HIS A 449 -1.52 9.20 -23.30
CA HIS A 449 -0.07 9.12 -23.06
C HIS A 449 0.74 9.00 -24.36
N LYS A 450 0.07 8.84 -25.51
CA LYS A 450 0.71 8.64 -26.82
C LYS A 450 1.60 7.40 -26.87
N ILE A 451 1.22 6.37 -26.10
CA ILE A 451 1.93 5.09 -26.02
C ILE A 451 1.11 4.03 -26.74
N GLU A 452 1.77 3.31 -27.65
CA GLU A 452 1.20 2.12 -28.29
C GLU A 452 1.73 0.88 -27.57
N ILE A 453 0.82 0.05 -27.07
CA ILE A 453 1.16 -1.20 -26.39
C ILE A 453 0.73 -2.40 -27.23
N GLU A 454 1.57 -3.43 -27.31
CA GLU A 454 1.25 -4.68 -28.01
C GLU A 454 0.74 -5.78 -27.07
N ASN A 455 1.10 -5.68 -25.79
CA ASN A 455 0.72 -6.62 -24.73
C ASN A 455 0.30 -5.85 -23.48
N LEU A 456 -0.46 -6.50 -22.59
CA LEU A 456 -0.80 -5.92 -21.30
C LEU A 456 0.47 -5.67 -20.48
N PRO A 457 0.65 -4.46 -19.92
CA PRO A 457 1.76 -4.18 -19.03
C PRO A 457 1.60 -4.95 -17.72
N GLU A 458 2.73 -5.27 -17.09
CA GLU A 458 2.70 -5.57 -15.66
C GLU A 458 2.33 -4.29 -14.92
N PHE A 459 1.64 -4.42 -13.80
CA PHE A 459 1.18 -3.25 -13.06
C PHE A 459 1.32 -3.45 -11.57
N GLN A 460 1.43 -2.32 -10.88
CA GLN A 460 1.42 -2.24 -9.44
C GLN A 460 0.46 -1.12 -9.03
N PRO A 461 -0.59 -1.41 -8.26
CA PRO A 461 -1.42 -0.37 -7.68
C PRO A 461 -0.63 0.45 -6.66
N SER A 462 -1.09 1.67 -6.47
CA SER A 462 -0.67 2.55 -5.38
C SER A 462 -1.92 3.26 -4.85
N TYR A 463 -1.82 3.86 -3.68
CA TYR A 463 -2.93 4.64 -3.14
C TYR A 463 -3.28 5.89 -3.97
N TYR A 464 -2.38 6.34 -4.84
CA TYR A 464 -2.51 7.58 -5.61
C TYR A 464 -2.59 7.35 -7.12
N GLY A 465 -2.68 6.10 -7.57
CA GLY A 465 -2.62 5.78 -8.99
C GLY A 465 -2.16 4.36 -9.28
N ILE A 466 -1.78 4.12 -10.53
CA ILE A 466 -1.29 2.81 -10.99
C ILE A 466 0.05 2.99 -11.68
N GLU A 467 1.02 2.19 -11.29
CA GLU A 467 2.31 2.07 -11.98
C GLU A 467 2.19 0.99 -13.06
N LEU A 468 2.55 1.33 -14.30
CA LEU A 468 2.59 0.42 -15.43
C LEU A 468 4.04 0.19 -15.90
N TYR A 469 4.36 -1.07 -16.13
CA TYR A 469 5.69 -1.53 -16.51
C TYR A 469 5.63 -2.20 -17.88
N LEU A 470 6.18 -1.51 -18.89
CA LEU A 470 6.15 -1.93 -20.28
C LEU A 470 7.46 -2.62 -20.63
N TYR A 471 7.37 -3.86 -21.11
CA TYR A 471 8.53 -4.68 -21.44
C TYR A 471 8.69 -4.87 -22.96
N GLU A 472 9.94 -4.87 -23.41
CA GLU A 472 10.36 -5.29 -24.75
C GLU A 472 11.51 -6.30 -24.61
N GLU A 473 11.35 -7.50 -25.18
CA GLU A 473 12.35 -8.58 -25.10
C GLU A 473 12.85 -8.89 -23.65
N ASN A 474 11.92 -8.92 -22.68
CA ASN A 474 12.21 -9.13 -21.24
C ASN A 474 13.02 -8.01 -20.56
N LYS A 475 13.12 -6.84 -21.18
CA LYS A 475 13.71 -5.65 -20.56
C LYS A 475 12.65 -4.58 -20.37
N LEU A 476 12.69 -3.92 -19.22
CA LEU A 476 11.83 -2.77 -18.96
C LEU A 476 12.19 -1.68 -19.98
N LYS A 477 11.23 -1.36 -20.85
CA LYS A 477 11.36 -0.34 -21.88
C LYS A 477 10.95 1.02 -21.33
N GLU A 478 9.81 1.05 -20.65
CA GLU A 478 9.15 2.27 -20.21
C GLU A 478 8.39 2.02 -18.92
N TYR A 479 8.44 3.01 -18.04
CA TYR A 479 7.65 3.08 -16.81
C TYR A 479 6.68 4.24 -16.96
N LEU A 480 5.42 4.00 -16.61
CA LEU A 480 4.38 5.02 -16.63
C LEU A 480 3.63 5.03 -15.31
N TYR A 481 3.53 6.20 -14.69
CA TYR A 481 2.66 6.42 -13.55
C TYR A 481 1.37 7.07 -14.01
N LEU A 482 0.25 6.42 -13.72
CA LEU A 482 -1.10 6.91 -14.00
C LEU A 482 -1.69 7.46 -12.72
N GLU A 483 -1.80 8.79 -12.62
CA GLU A 483 -2.38 9.45 -11.46
C GLU A 483 -3.87 9.11 -11.31
N LEU A 484 -4.30 8.97 -10.06
CA LEU A 484 -5.66 8.61 -9.71
C LEU A 484 -6.70 9.57 -10.35
N LYS A 485 -6.48 10.88 -10.33
CA LYS A 485 -7.40 11.86 -10.94
C LYS A 485 -7.63 11.64 -12.44
N ASP A 486 -6.62 11.16 -13.16
CA ASP A 486 -6.69 10.91 -14.60
C ASP A 486 -7.37 9.58 -14.90
N LEU A 487 -7.26 8.62 -13.99
CA LEU A 487 -7.90 7.31 -14.07
C LEU A 487 -9.38 7.37 -13.69
N LEU A 488 -9.75 8.22 -12.74
CA LEU A 488 -11.11 8.24 -12.20
C LEU A 488 -12.18 8.81 -13.15
N GLN A 489 -11.77 9.39 -14.28
CA GLN A 489 -12.69 9.72 -15.39
C GLN A 489 -13.13 8.47 -16.18
N TYR A 490 -12.48 7.34 -15.93
CA TYR A 490 -12.66 6.09 -16.65
C TYR A 490 -13.04 4.93 -15.72
N PHE A 491 -12.64 5.02 -14.45
CA PHE A 491 -12.82 4.00 -13.41
C PHE A 491 -13.34 4.62 -12.12
N THR A 492 -14.01 3.87 -11.25
CA THR A 492 -14.41 4.40 -9.93
C THR A 492 -13.29 4.21 -8.91
N TYR A 493 -13.31 4.99 -7.84
CA TYR A 493 -12.31 4.89 -6.77
C TYR A 493 -12.31 3.51 -6.14
N GLU A 494 -13.48 2.93 -5.90
CA GLU A 494 -13.66 1.58 -5.37
C GLU A 494 -13.00 0.53 -6.28
N LYS A 495 -13.17 0.68 -7.61
CA LYS A 495 -12.50 -0.20 -8.57
C LYS A 495 -10.99 -0.04 -8.54
N LEU A 496 -10.50 1.20 -8.42
CA LEU A 496 -9.08 1.51 -8.45
C LEU A 496 -8.34 1.20 -7.16
N ILE A 497 -9.02 1.08 -6.01
CA ILE A 497 -8.35 0.99 -4.70
C ILE A 497 -8.81 -0.22 -3.88
N GLU A 498 -10.01 -0.77 -4.08
CA GLU A 498 -10.44 -1.99 -3.37
C GLU A 498 -10.54 -3.20 -4.30
N GLY A 499 -10.90 -3.03 -5.57
CA GLY A 499 -11.22 -4.12 -6.50
C GLY A 499 -12.43 -4.92 -6.02
N ASN A 500 -13.55 -4.88 -6.74
CA ASN A 500 -14.84 -5.44 -6.29
C ASN A 500 -14.89 -6.93 -6.07
#